data_AF-A0A455XBU2-F1
#
_entry.id   AF-A0A455XBU2-F1
#
_cell.length_a   1.000
_cell.length_b   1.000
_cell.length_c   1.000
_cell.angle_alpha   90.00
_cell.angle_beta   90.00
_cell.angle_gamma   90.00
#
_symmetry.space_group_name_H-M   'P 1'
#
loop_
_entity.id
_entity.type
_entity.pdbx_description
1 polymer ?
#
loop_
_entity_poly.entity_id
_entity_poly.type
_entity_poly.pdbx_seq_one_letter_code
_entity_poly.pdbx_strand_id
1 'polypeptide(L)'
;MTPVLVFDIETIPDVDGLRTLYGLDAQVSDGDVAEMVFQMRRQKTGSDFLQHHLHRVVAISCALREGDNFRVWSLGGLEDDESALIQRFFDGIDKYTPQLVSWNGGGFDLPVLHYRGLIHGVQCACYWDMGEDNKDFKWNNYISRYHSRHLDLMDLLALYTGRANAPLDDLAKLIGFPGKLGMDGSKVWDAYQQGKLHEIRNYCETDVVNTYLVYARFQLMRGQFTHARYEQECELVRNTLSKSSESHWMEYLAAWPTVKP
;
A
#
# COMPACT_ATOMS: atom_id res chain seq x y z
N MET A 1 7.75 -15.14 -16.50
CA MET A 1 6.53 -14.43 -16.05
C MET A 1 7.01 -13.20 -15.31
N THR A 2 6.52 -12.00 -15.65
CA THR A 2 6.90 -10.77 -14.93
C THR A 2 6.49 -10.90 -13.47
N PRO A 3 7.37 -10.60 -12.49
CA PRO A 3 7.00 -10.62 -11.09
C PRO A 3 5.86 -9.64 -10.81
N VAL A 4 4.96 -9.99 -9.89
CA VAL A 4 3.90 -9.10 -9.41
C VAL A 4 4.30 -8.65 -8.02
N LEU A 5 4.44 -7.34 -7.83
CA LEU A 5 4.71 -6.72 -6.53
C LEU A 5 3.48 -5.92 -6.13
N VAL A 6 2.76 -6.43 -5.14
CA VAL A 6 1.69 -5.69 -4.48
C VAL A 6 2.28 -4.84 -3.37
N PHE A 7 1.80 -3.62 -3.19
CA PHE A 7 2.24 -2.75 -2.10
C PHE A 7 1.11 -1.92 -1.53
N ASP A 8 1.34 -1.43 -0.33
CA ASP A 8 0.49 -0.52 0.44
C ASP A 8 1.39 0.27 1.41
N ILE A 9 0.99 1.49 1.77
CA ILE A 9 1.73 2.35 2.71
C ILE A 9 0.85 2.74 3.89
N GLU A 10 1.48 2.88 5.07
CA GLU A 10 0.84 3.54 6.21
C GLU A 10 1.53 4.85 6.51
N THR A 11 0.71 5.85 6.87
CA THR A 11 1.16 7.22 7.02
C THR A 11 0.64 7.88 8.29
N ILE A 12 1.41 8.83 8.79
CA ILE A 12 1.05 9.74 9.88
C ILE A 12 1.13 11.19 9.39
N PRO A 13 0.62 12.18 10.14
CA PRO A 13 0.90 13.58 9.85
C PRO A 13 2.41 13.86 9.87
N ASP A 14 2.91 14.57 8.85
CA ASP A 14 4.30 15.03 8.80
C ASP A 14 4.51 16.23 9.73
N VAL A 15 4.61 15.98 11.04
CA VAL A 15 4.71 17.04 12.05
C VAL A 15 5.84 18.03 11.77
N ASP A 16 7.01 17.55 11.31
CA ASP A 16 8.15 18.41 10.97
C ASP A 16 7.85 19.31 9.77
N GLY A 17 7.21 18.77 8.74
CA GLY A 17 6.70 19.54 7.60
C GLY A 17 5.63 20.54 8.02
N LEU A 18 4.71 20.17 8.90
CA LEU A 18 3.66 21.05 9.42
C LEU A 18 4.27 22.22 10.21
N ARG A 19 5.26 21.97 11.08
CA ARG A 19 5.96 23.05 11.79
C ARG A 19 6.62 24.03 10.81
N THR A 20 7.25 23.50 9.77
CA THR A 20 7.89 24.30 8.71
C THR A 20 6.87 25.17 7.97
N LEU A 21 5.74 24.60 7.56
CA LEU A 21 4.72 25.29 6.75
C LEU A 21 3.92 26.34 7.55
N TYR A 22 3.66 26.07 8.83
CA TYR A 22 2.85 26.94 9.69
C TYR A 22 3.68 27.82 10.64
N GLY A 23 5.01 27.73 10.59
CA GLY A 23 5.92 28.53 11.43
C GLY A 23 5.73 28.25 12.93
N LEU A 24 5.51 26.99 13.29
CA LEU A 24 5.23 26.60 14.68
C LEU A 24 6.52 26.38 15.47
N ASP A 25 6.50 26.79 16.74
CA ASP A 25 7.62 26.60 17.65
C ASP A 25 7.83 25.09 17.94
N ALA A 26 9.10 24.69 18.12
CA ALA A 26 9.48 23.33 18.51
C ALA A 26 8.93 22.92 19.90
N GLN A 27 8.55 23.89 20.74
CA GLN A 27 7.94 23.64 22.05
C GLN A 27 6.49 23.15 21.98
N VAL A 28 5.77 23.37 20.88
CA VAL A 28 4.41 22.85 20.69
C VAL A 28 4.50 21.34 20.59
N SER A 29 3.65 20.57 21.27
CA SER A 29 3.72 19.10 21.21
C SER A 29 3.35 18.57 19.82
N ASP A 30 3.90 17.41 19.42
CA ASP A 30 3.57 16.78 18.12
C ASP A 30 2.07 16.51 17.99
N GLY A 31 1.41 16.13 19.09
CA GLY A 31 -0.04 15.94 19.16
C GLY A 31 -0.81 17.23 18.88
N ASP A 32 -0.40 18.35 19.48
CA ASP A 32 -1.06 19.65 19.26
C ASP A 32 -0.85 20.16 17.83
N VAL A 33 0.33 19.94 17.24
CA VAL A 33 0.59 20.28 15.82
C VAL A 33 -0.33 19.49 14.89
N ALA A 34 -0.44 18.18 15.10
CA ALA A 34 -1.32 17.33 14.29
C ALA A 34 -2.79 17.74 14.46
N GLU A 35 -3.26 17.91 15.70
CA GLU A 35 -4.64 18.27 16.01
C GLU A 35 -5.04 19.63 15.42
N MET A 36 -4.14 20.62 15.47
CA MET A 36 -4.36 21.92 14.83
C MET A 36 -4.70 21.75 13.35
N VAL A 37 -3.93 20.94 12.63
CA VAL A 37 -4.07 20.77 11.19
C VAL A 37 -5.28 19.89 10.85
N PHE A 38 -5.59 18.88 11.66
CA PHE A 38 -6.85 18.13 11.54
C PHE A 38 -8.06 19.04 11.69
N GLN A 39 -8.09 19.92 12.70
CA GLN A 39 -9.18 20.88 12.88
C GLN A 39 -9.33 21.82 11.68
N MET A 40 -8.22 22.37 11.18
CA MET A 40 -8.22 23.22 9.97
C MET A 40 -8.77 22.46 8.75
N ARG A 41 -8.37 21.19 8.58
CA ARG A 41 -8.80 20.34 7.48
C ARG A 41 -10.29 20.01 7.57
N ARG A 42 -10.78 19.68 8.77
CA ARG A 42 -12.19 19.40 9.07
C ARG A 42 -13.08 20.61 8.79
N GLN A 43 -12.66 21.79 9.22
CA GLN A 43 -13.40 23.04 8.94
C GLN A 43 -13.50 23.32 7.44
N LYS A 44 -12.45 23.02 6.67
CA LYS A 44 -12.41 23.29 5.22
C LYS A 44 -13.13 22.25 4.37
N THR A 45 -13.10 20.98 4.78
CA THR A 45 -13.51 19.85 3.91
C THR A 45 -14.51 18.89 4.55
N GLY A 46 -14.76 19.00 5.85
CA GLY A 46 -15.58 18.05 6.61
C GLY A 46 -14.86 16.73 6.97
N SER A 47 -13.56 16.61 6.68
CA SER A 47 -12.74 15.41 6.96
C SER A 47 -11.41 15.80 7.59
N ASP A 48 -10.78 14.90 8.33
CA ASP A 48 -9.42 15.06 8.87
C ASP A 48 -8.34 14.58 7.89
N PHE A 49 -8.74 13.92 6.79
CA PHE A 49 -7.80 13.37 5.82
C PHE A 49 -6.96 14.46 5.17
N LEU A 50 -5.67 14.45 5.45
CA LEU A 50 -4.73 15.50 5.06
C LEU A 50 -4.47 15.49 3.55
N GLN A 51 -3.84 16.55 3.05
CA GLN A 51 -3.32 16.55 1.68
C GLN A 51 -2.09 15.66 1.58
N HIS A 52 -1.90 14.94 0.46
CA HIS A 52 -0.83 13.96 0.27
C HIS A 52 0.59 14.40 0.70
N HIS A 53 0.97 15.65 0.42
CA HIS A 53 2.29 16.19 0.78
C HIS A 53 2.49 16.43 2.29
N LEU A 54 1.42 16.33 3.09
CA LEU A 54 1.43 16.49 4.56
C LEU A 54 1.43 15.16 5.31
N HIS A 55 1.54 14.05 4.58
CA HIS A 55 1.70 12.71 5.14
C HIS A 55 3.19 12.36 5.25
N ARG A 56 3.56 11.62 6.28
CA ARG A 56 4.85 10.97 6.47
C ARG A 56 4.64 9.46 6.49
N VAL A 57 5.46 8.73 5.74
CA VAL A 57 5.40 7.27 5.64
C VAL A 57 6.06 6.63 6.88
N VAL A 58 5.38 5.66 7.48
CA VAL A 58 5.86 4.89 8.63
C VAL A 58 5.93 3.38 8.36
N ALA A 59 5.21 2.89 7.35
CA ALA A 59 5.34 1.53 6.87
C ALA A 59 5.15 1.47 5.35
N ILE A 60 5.86 0.55 4.71
CA ILE A 60 5.61 0.14 3.33
C ILE A 60 5.60 -1.38 3.33
N SER A 61 4.46 -1.99 3.06
CA SER A 61 4.35 -3.45 2.97
C SER A 61 4.34 -3.89 1.53
N CYS A 62 4.80 -5.11 1.30
CA CYS A 62 4.96 -5.71 -0.01
C CYS A 62 4.51 -7.16 0.01
N ALA A 63 3.79 -7.58 -1.03
CA ALA A 63 3.63 -8.98 -1.37
C ALA A 63 4.21 -9.25 -2.77
N LEU A 64 5.22 -10.11 -2.86
CA LEU A 64 5.90 -10.43 -4.12
C LEU A 64 5.56 -11.85 -4.56
N ARG A 65 4.97 -11.94 -5.75
CA ARG A 65 4.73 -13.19 -6.48
C ARG A 65 5.73 -13.32 -7.63
N GLU A 66 6.61 -14.32 -7.54
CA GLU A 66 7.66 -14.58 -8.52
C GLU A 66 7.87 -16.09 -8.71
N GLY A 67 7.73 -16.60 -9.95
CA GLY A 67 7.92 -18.03 -10.25
C GLY A 67 6.89 -18.91 -9.53
N ASP A 68 7.32 -19.69 -8.54
CA ASP A 68 6.46 -20.46 -7.62
C ASP A 68 6.48 -19.91 -6.18
N ASN A 69 7.17 -18.78 -5.96
CA ASN A 69 7.32 -18.16 -4.66
C ASN A 69 6.27 -17.06 -4.45
N PHE A 70 5.78 -16.98 -3.22
CA PHE A 70 5.02 -15.87 -2.67
C PHE A 70 5.69 -15.44 -1.37
N ARG A 71 5.87 -14.14 -1.17
CA ARG A 71 6.49 -13.56 0.03
C ARG A 71 5.73 -12.31 0.44
N VAL A 72 5.55 -12.09 1.74
CA VAL A 72 4.94 -10.89 2.31
C VAL A 72 5.89 -10.35 3.37
N TRP A 73 6.12 -9.05 3.38
CA TRP A 73 6.94 -8.37 4.39
C TRP A 73 6.74 -6.84 4.32
N SER A 74 6.97 -6.15 5.43
CA SER A 74 7.22 -4.71 5.45
C SER A 74 8.70 -4.39 5.21
N LEU A 75 8.99 -3.35 4.42
CA LEU A 75 10.34 -2.88 4.14
C LEU A 75 11.01 -2.30 5.39
N GLY A 76 12.32 -2.49 5.50
CA GLY A 76 13.11 -1.97 6.63
C GLY A 76 12.86 -2.66 7.97
N GLY A 77 13.61 -2.25 8.99
CA GLY A 77 13.31 -2.52 10.40
C GLY A 77 12.49 -1.40 11.03
N LEU A 78 12.13 -1.56 12.31
CA LEU A 78 11.39 -0.53 13.07
C LEU A 78 12.18 0.76 13.31
N GLU A 79 13.52 0.66 13.23
CA GLU A 79 14.45 1.78 13.45
C GLU A 79 14.93 2.43 12.14
N ASP A 80 14.56 1.87 10.98
CA ASP A 80 14.91 2.47 9.70
C ASP A 80 14.09 3.76 9.49
N ASP A 81 14.74 4.81 9.03
CA ASP A 81 14.06 6.08 8.74
C ASP A 81 13.21 6.01 7.46
N GLU A 82 12.34 7.01 7.29
CA GLU A 82 11.44 7.10 6.14
C GLU A 82 12.19 7.10 4.81
N SER A 83 13.34 7.78 4.73
CA SER A 83 14.13 7.88 3.50
C SER A 83 14.62 6.50 3.05
N ALA A 84 15.07 5.67 3.99
CA ALA A 84 15.52 4.31 3.75
C ALA A 84 14.37 3.40 3.29
N LEU A 85 13.18 3.55 3.87
CA LEU A 85 11.99 2.79 3.46
C LEU A 85 11.63 3.10 2.00
N ILE A 86 11.53 4.39 1.66
CA ILE A 86 11.14 4.84 0.32
C ILE A 86 12.21 4.45 -0.70
N GLN A 87 13.50 4.64 -0.39
CA GLN A 87 14.59 4.23 -1.29
C GLN A 87 14.54 2.72 -1.57
N ARG A 88 14.37 1.88 -0.53
CA ARG A 88 14.25 0.42 -0.71
C ARG A 88 13.05 0.00 -1.56
N PHE A 89 11.94 0.72 -1.49
CA PHE A 89 10.78 0.46 -2.33
C PHE A 89 11.14 0.66 -3.81
N PHE A 90 11.74 1.80 -4.15
CA PHE A 90 12.14 2.09 -5.54
C PHE A 90 13.32 1.23 -6.01
N ASP A 91 14.27 0.89 -5.14
CA ASP A 91 15.34 -0.09 -5.46
C ASP A 91 14.74 -1.45 -5.84
N GLY A 92 13.64 -1.85 -5.19
CA GLY A 92 12.87 -3.04 -5.55
C GLY A 92 12.29 -2.95 -6.97
N ILE A 93 11.79 -1.79 -7.37
CA ILE A 93 11.29 -1.54 -8.73
C ILE A 93 12.44 -1.62 -9.73
N ASP A 94 13.56 -0.96 -9.47
CA ASP A 94 14.75 -0.99 -10.33
C ASP A 94 15.28 -2.43 -10.49
N LYS A 95 15.30 -3.21 -9.41
CA LYS A 95 15.84 -4.58 -9.40
C LYS A 95 14.96 -5.60 -10.12
N TYR A 96 13.65 -5.60 -9.85
CA TYR A 96 12.74 -6.65 -10.34
C TYR A 96 11.94 -6.22 -11.57
N THR A 97 11.86 -4.91 -11.83
CA THR A 97 10.98 -4.30 -12.83
C THR A 97 9.59 -4.94 -12.85
N PRO A 98 8.92 -5.07 -11.68
CA PRO A 98 7.71 -5.88 -11.56
C PRO A 98 6.51 -5.18 -12.19
N GLN A 99 5.41 -5.92 -12.36
CA GLN A 99 4.09 -5.29 -12.38
C GLN A 99 3.75 -4.86 -10.95
N LEU A 100 3.61 -3.56 -10.72
CA LEU A 100 3.06 -3.04 -9.48
C LEU A 100 1.54 -3.23 -9.46
N VAL A 101 1.01 -3.65 -8.32
CA VAL A 101 -0.42 -3.76 -8.08
C VAL A 101 -0.74 -3.10 -6.75
N SER A 102 -1.85 -2.37 -6.69
CA SER A 102 -2.27 -1.67 -5.47
C SER A 102 -3.79 -1.54 -5.42
N TRP A 103 -4.32 -1.19 -4.25
CA TRP A 103 -5.70 -0.70 -4.10
C TRP A 103 -5.66 0.78 -3.75
N ASN A 104 -6.02 1.67 -4.67
CA ASN A 104 -5.90 3.14 -4.52
C ASN A 104 -4.46 3.69 -4.49
N GLY A 105 -3.46 2.88 -4.90
CA GLY A 105 -2.06 3.33 -4.93
C GLY A 105 -1.78 4.50 -5.87
N GLY A 106 -2.54 4.67 -6.95
CA GLY A 106 -2.42 5.84 -7.82
C GLY A 106 -3.11 7.08 -7.25
N GLY A 107 -4.14 6.88 -6.42
CA GLY A 107 -4.89 7.95 -5.77
C GLY A 107 -4.25 8.47 -4.49
N PHE A 108 -3.46 7.65 -3.80
CA PHE A 108 -2.87 7.98 -2.50
C PHE A 108 -1.39 7.60 -2.36
N ASP A 109 -1.06 6.31 -2.41
CA ASP A 109 0.25 5.78 -2.00
C ASP A 109 1.41 6.34 -2.82
N LEU A 110 1.36 6.22 -4.15
CA LEU A 110 2.39 6.72 -5.05
C LEU A 110 2.50 8.25 -4.98
N PRO A 111 1.41 9.04 -5.03
CA PRO A 111 1.50 10.48 -4.78
C PRO A 111 2.22 10.84 -3.47
N VAL A 112 1.94 10.15 -2.36
CA VAL A 112 2.65 10.37 -1.09
C VAL A 112 4.14 10.02 -1.25
N LEU A 113 4.46 8.85 -1.80
CA LEU A 113 5.84 8.42 -2.06
C LEU A 113 6.59 9.38 -2.98
N HIS A 114 5.93 10.03 -3.94
CA HIS A 114 6.53 11.06 -4.80
C HIS A 114 6.95 12.28 -4.00
N TYR A 115 6.03 12.85 -3.20
CA TYR A 115 6.34 14.02 -2.38
C TYR A 115 7.40 13.72 -1.33
N ARG A 116 7.32 12.56 -0.68
CA ARG A 116 8.30 12.14 0.31
C ARG A 116 9.64 11.78 -0.32
N GLY A 117 9.64 11.19 -1.51
CA GLY A 117 10.86 10.99 -2.29
C GLY A 117 11.57 12.30 -2.64
N LEU A 118 10.81 13.33 -3.03
CA LEU A 118 11.36 14.68 -3.27
C LEU A 118 11.96 15.31 -2.01
N ILE A 119 11.28 15.17 -0.86
CA ILE A 119 11.73 15.71 0.43
C ILE A 119 13.02 15.02 0.90
N HIS A 120 13.15 13.72 0.67
CA HIS A 120 14.29 12.91 1.11
C HIS A 120 15.40 12.74 0.07
N GLY A 121 15.24 13.29 -1.15
CA GLY A 121 16.24 13.16 -2.21
C GLY A 121 16.40 11.74 -2.76
N VAL A 122 15.31 10.96 -2.79
CA VAL A 122 15.29 9.57 -3.26
C VAL A 122 15.50 9.48 -4.77
N GLN A 123 16.31 8.52 -5.21
CA GLN A 123 16.50 8.21 -6.63
C GLN A 123 15.66 7.00 -7.05
N CYS A 124 14.97 7.12 -8.18
CA CYS A 124 14.06 6.08 -8.68
C CYS A 124 13.92 6.12 -10.22
N ALA A 125 15.05 5.95 -10.92
CA ALA A 125 15.14 6.18 -12.36
C ALA A 125 14.24 5.24 -13.18
N CYS A 126 14.19 3.94 -12.88
CA CYS A 126 13.35 3.00 -13.63
C CYS A 126 11.86 3.31 -13.43
N TYR A 127 11.48 3.83 -12.27
CA TYR A 127 10.09 4.19 -11.98
C TYR A 127 9.60 5.35 -12.84
N TRP A 128 10.45 6.38 -13.02
CA TRP A 128 10.12 7.60 -13.77
C TRP A 128 10.39 7.51 -15.27
N ASP A 129 11.08 6.49 -15.75
CA ASP A 129 11.31 6.29 -17.19
C ASP A 129 9.97 6.07 -17.90
N MET A 130 9.60 6.99 -18.78
CA MET A 130 8.40 6.94 -19.61
C MET A 130 8.73 6.62 -21.08
N GLY A 131 9.93 6.11 -21.34
CA GLY A 131 10.43 5.78 -22.67
C GLY A 131 11.60 6.63 -23.13
N GLU A 132 12.11 7.53 -22.29
CA GLU A 132 13.28 8.37 -22.56
C GLU A 132 14.56 7.54 -22.63
N ASP A 133 14.77 6.64 -21.65
CA ASP A 133 15.96 5.80 -21.57
C ASP A 133 15.68 4.39 -22.11
N ASN A 134 14.59 3.76 -21.66
CA ASN A 134 14.15 2.45 -22.12
C ASN A 134 12.88 2.54 -22.98
N LYS A 135 13.02 2.34 -24.30
CA LYS A 135 11.90 2.39 -25.25
C LYS A 135 10.74 1.45 -24.93
N ASP A 136 10.94 0.36 -24.19
CA ASP A 136 9.88 -0.54 -23.76
C ASP A 136 8.89 0.13 -22.79
N PHE A 137 9.32 1.21 -22.13
CA PHE A 137 8.51 1.97 -21.17
C PHE A 137 7.59 2.99 -21.86
N LYS A 138 7.81 3.27 -23.15
CA LYS A 138 6.98 4.20 -23.93
C LYS A 138 5.48 3.86 -23.91
N TRP A 139 5.16 2.57 -23.91
CA TRP A 139 3.77 2.07 -23.95
C TRP A 139 3.40 1.21 -22.74
N ASN A 140 4.30 1.11 -21.76
CA ASN A 140 4.10 0.35 -20.54
C ASN A 140 5.06 0.84 -19.45
N ASN A 141 4.75 1.96 -18.80
CA ASN A 141 5.52 2.56 -17.69
C ASN A 141 4.66 2.65 -16.43
N TYR A 142 5.26 3.02 -15.29
CA TYR A 142 4.58 3.09 -14.00
C TYR A 142 3.72 4.34 -13.79
N ILE A 143 3.86 5.38 -14.62
CA ILE A 143 3.21 6.69 -14.42
C ILE A 143 1.88 6.79 -15.17
N SER A 144 1.84 6.26 -16.40
CA SER A 144 0.65 6.31 -17.24
C SER A 144 -0.45 5.41 -16.68
N ARG A 145 -1.53 6.04 -16.21
CA ARG A 145 -2.74 5.37 -15.69
C ARG A 145 -3.36 4.33 -16.63
N TYR A 146 -3.13 4.44 -17.95
CA TYR A 146 -3.69 3.50 -18.93
C TYR A 146 -2.75 2.33 -19.26
N HIS A 147 -1.55 2.33 -18.69
CA HIS A 147 -0.64 1.19 -18.77
C HIS A 147 -0.91 0.23 -17.61
N SER A 148 -0.39 -0.99 -17.71
CA SER A 148 -0.61 -2.03 -16.69
C SER A 148 0.65 -2.37 -15.90
N ARG A 149 1.75 -1.66 -16.14
CA ARG A 149 2.98 -1.82 -15.35
C ARG A 149 2.76 -1.37 -13.90
N HIS A 150 1.94 -0.34 -13.68
CA HIS A 150 1.21 -0.15 -12.42
C HIS A 150 -0.28 -0.41 -12.67
N LEU A 151 -0.86 -1.33 -11.92
CA LEU A 151 -2.28 -1.67 -11.95
C LEU A 151 -2.91 -1.29 -10.62
N ASP A 152 -3.52 -0.10 -10.57
CA ASP A 152 -4.42 0.27 -9.48
C ASP A 152 -5.77 -0.39 -9.70
N LEU A 153 -6.08 -1.41 -8.87
CA LEU A 153 -7.31 -2.18 -8.99
C LEU A 153 -8.55 -1.34 -8.72
N MET A 154 -8.51 -0.47 -7.72
CA MET A 154 -9.67 0.35 -7.36
C MET A 154 -9.99 1.31 -8.50
N ASP A 155 -8.98 1.99 -9.02
CA ASP A 155 -9.13 2.96 -10.10
C ASP A 155 -9.65 2.32 -11.39
N LEU A 156 -9.10 1.16 -11.76
CA LEU A 156 -9.54 0.43 -12.96
C LEU A 156 -10.96 -0.13 -12.80
N LEU A 157 -11.27 -0.78 -11.67
CA LEU A 157 -12.60 -1.36 -11.42
C LEU A 157 -13.68 -0.30 -11.29
N ALA A 158 -13.33 0.88 -10.75
CA ALA A 158 -14.20 2.04 -10.69
C ALA A 158 -14.30 2.79 -12.04
N LEU A 159 -13.71 2.28 -13.12
CA LEU A 159 -13.67 2.95 -14.43
C LEU A 159 -13.17 4.40 -14.34
N TYR A 160 -12.17 4.63 -13.49
CA TYR A 160 -11.52 5.92 -13.26
C TYR A 160 -12.46 7.01 -12.72
N THR A 161 -13.60 6.63 -12.14
CA THR A 161 -14.52 7.56 -11.47
C THR A 161 -14.54 7.31 -9.97
N GLY A 162 -14.10 8.33 -9.21
CA GLY A 162 -14.08 8.26 -7.75
C GLY A 162 -15.44 8.01 -7.10
N ARG A 163 -16.56 8.20 -7.83
CA ARG A 163 -17.90 7.89 -7.34
C ARG A 163 -18.19 6.40 -7.25
N ALA A 164 -17.45 5.56 -7.98
CA ALA A 164 -17.58 4.11 -7.98
C ALA A 164 -16.48 3.42 -7.17
N ASN A 165 -15.64 4.18 -6.47
CA ASN A 165 -14.62 3.62 -5.58
C ASN A 165 -15.28 2.82 -4.45
N ALA A 166 -14.63 1.72 -4.06
CA ALA A 166 -15.05 0.88 -2.95
C ALA A 166 -13.89 0.69 -1.96
N PRO A 167 -14.17 0.51 -0.66
CA PRO A 167 -13.14 0.11 0.30
C PRO A 167 -12.61 -1.30 -0.02
N LEU A 168 -11.30 -1.51 0.14
CA LEU A 168 -10.68 -2.83 -0.01
C LEU A 168 -11.31 -3.85 0.93
N ASP A 169 -11.57 -3.44 2.17
CA ASP A 169 -12.15 -4.29 3.21
C ASP A 169 -13.51 -4.87 2.79
N ASP A 170 -14.41 -3.99 2.33
CA ASP A 170 -15.74 -4.38 1.87
C ASP A 170 -15.63 -5.35 0.68
N LEU A 171 -14.82 -5.03 -0.32
CA LEU A 171 -14.68 -5.90 -1.49
C LEU A 171 -14.07 -7.25 -1.12
N ALA A 172 -13.01 -7.27 -0.31
CA ALA A 172 -12.34 -8.48 0.13
C ALA A 172 -13.31 -9.42 0.86
N LYS A 173 -14.12 -8.88 1.78
CA LYS A 173 -15.17 -9.64 2.48
C LYS A 173 -16.24 -10.17 1.53
N LEU A 174 -16.72 -9.34 0.59
CA LEU A 174 -17.74 -9.73 -0.39
C LEU A 174 -17.28 -10.86 -1.32
N ILE A 175 -15.98 -10.94 -1.63
CA ILE A 175 -15.43 -12.02 -2.48
C ILE A 175 -14.89 -13.22 -1.67
N GLY A 176 -15.12 -13.24 -0.35
CA GLY A 176 -14.84 -14.36 0.55
C GLY A 176 -13.46 -14.38 1.20
N PHE A 177 -12.75 -13.26 1.25
CA PHE A 177 -11.48 -13.11 1.96
C PHE A 177 -11.69 -12.43 3.33
N PRO A 178 -10.72 -12.53 4.27
CA PRO A 178 -10.86 -11.97 5.61
C PRO A 178 -11.18 -10.47 5.68
N GLY A 179 -10.63 -9.68 4.74
CA GLY A 179 -10.63 -8.22 4.85
C GLY A 179 -9.66 -7.75 5.94
N LYS A 180 -9.90 -6.55 6.47
CA LYS A 180 -9.10 -5.91 7.52
C LYS A 180 -9.34 -6.59 8.86
N LEU A 181 -8.25 -6.93 9.55
CA LEU A 181 -8.27 -7.49 10.90
C LEU A 181 -7.62 -6.51 11.87
N GLY A 182 -8.38 -6.08 12.88
CA GLY A 182 -7.88 -5.26 13.98
C GLY A 182 -7.93 -3.74 13.75
N MET A 183 -7.03 -3.21 12.92
CA MET A 183 -6.79 -1.76 12.80
C MET A 183 -7.53 -1.14 11.60
N ASP A 184 -7.95 0.12 11.76
CA ASP A 184 -8.50 0.97 10.70
C ASP A 184 -7.50 2.11 10.46
N GLY A 185 -7.32 2.55 9.21
CA GLY A 185 -6.38 3.62 8.84
C GLY A 185 -6.55 4.91 9.65
N SER A 186 -7.78 5.20 10.11
CA SER A 186 -8.07 6.33 11.01
C SER A 186 -7.37 6.26 12.37
N LYS A 187 -6.91 5.07 12.79
CA LYS A 187 -6.26 4.82 14.08
C LYS A 187 -4.74 4.77 14.00
N VAL A 188 -4.15 4.93 12.82
CA VAL A 188 -2.69 4.80 12.60
C VAL A 188 -1.93 5.86 13.38
N TRP A 189 -2.43 7.10 13.42
CA TRP A 189 -1.81 8.16 14.21
C TRP A 189 -1.82 7.85 15.71
N ASP A 190 -2.98 7.48 16.27
CA ASP A 190 -3.10 7.13 17.69
C ASP A 190 -2.22 5.92 18.07
N ALA A 191 -2.16 4.91 17.19
CA ALA A 191 -1.31 3.74 17.37
C ALA A 191 0.17 4.11 17.33
N TYR A 192 0.57 5.00 16.42
CA TYR A 192 1.93 5.49 16.31
C TYR A 192 2.34 6.26 17.57
N GLN A 193 1.49 7.13 18.10
CA GLN A 193 1.73 7.85 19.36
C GLN A 193 1.88 6.91 20.57
N GLN A 194 1.26 5.72 20.52
CA GLN A 194 1.40 4.66 21.52
C GLN A 194 2.63 3.76 21.30
N GLY A 195 3.46 4.03 20.30
CA GLY A 195 4.64 3.21 19.96
C GLY A 195 4.31 1.87 19.30
N LYS A 196 3.10 1.72 18.74
CA LYS A 196 2.61 0.46 18.16
C LYS A 196 2.97 0.29 16.67
N LEU A 197 4.19 0.68 16.30
CA LEU A 197 4.65 0.60 14.90
C LEU A 197 4.62 -0.83 14.35
N HIS A 198 4.90 -1.83 15.19
CA HIS A 198 4.79 -3.23 14.81
C HIS A 198 3.34 -3.63 14.44
N GLU A 199 2.34 -3.12 15.16
CA GLU A 199 0.93 -3.39 14.84
C GLU A 199 0.52 -2.72 13.53
N ILE A 200 0.99 -1.50 13.27
CA ILE A 200 0.77 -0.77 12.01
C ILE A 200 1.34 -1.57 10.83
N ARG A 201 2.56 -2.13 10.98
CA ARG A 201 3.20 -2.95 9.93
C ARG A 201 2.45 -4.25 9.68
N ASN A 202 2.09 -5.00 10.74
CA ASN A 202 1.27 -6.21 10.63
C ASN A 202 -0.04 -5.92 9.87
N TYR A 203 -0.69 -4.80 10.19
CA TYR A 203 -1.92 -4.37 9.53
C TYR A 203 -1.70 -4.10 8.03
N CYS A 204 -0.68 -3.30 7.69
CA CYS A 204 -0.31 -3.02 6.31
C CYS A 204 0.06 -4.31 5.52
N GLU A 205 0.69 -5.29 6.17
CA GLU A 205 0.95 -6.60 5.56
C GLU A 205 -0.34 -7.35 5.21
N THR A 206 -1.37 -7.29 6.08
CA THR A 206 -2.68 -7.90 5.74
C THR A 206 -3.37 -7.21 4.57
N ASP A 207 -3.22 -5.89 4.42
CA ASP A 207 -3.81 -5.14 3.31
C ASP A 207 -3.14 -5.48 1.96
N VAL A 208 -1.82 -5.71 1.90
CA VAL A 208 -1.18 -6.19 0.67
C VAL A 208 -1.57 -7.63 0.32
N VAL A 209 -1.82 -8.49 1.31
CA VAL A 209 -2.34 -9.85 1.07
C VAL A 209 -3.77 -9.80 0.53
N ASN A 210 -4.65 -9.00 1.15
CA ASN A 210 -6.00 -8.79 0.63
C ASN A 210 -5.97 -8.26 -0.80
N THR A 211 -5.12 -7.27 -1.07
CA THR A 211 -4.94 -6.72 -2.43
C THR A 211 -4.46 -7.77 -3.42
N TYR A 212 -3.50 -8.64 -3.05
CA TYR A 212 -3.07 -9.75 -3.91
C TYR A 212 -4.19 -10.75 -4.21
N LEU A 213 -5.01 -11.09 -3.21
CA LEU A 213 -6.10 -12.03 -3.38
C LEU A 213 -7.23 -11.46 -4.25
N VAL A 214 -7.54 -10.17 -4.11
CA VAL A 214 -8.43 -9.43 -5.02
C VAL A 214 -7.83 -9.41 -6.43
N TYR A 215 -6.54 -9.14 -6.58
CA TYR A 215 -5.84 -9.23 -7.87
C TYR A 215 -5.99 -10.62 -8.51
N ALA A 216 -5.76 -11.70 -7.75
CA ALA A 216 -5.92 -13.06 -8.27
C ALA A 216 -7.36 -13.34 -8.74
N ARG A 217 -8.36 -12.84 -8.00
CA ARG A 217 -9.77 -12.92 -8.40
C ARG A 217 -10.06 -12.09 -9.65
N PHE A 218 -9.45 -10.92 -9.78
CA PHE A 218 -9.54 -10.07 -10.97
C PHE A 218 -8.92 -10.76 -12.20
N GLN A 219 -7.78 -11.43 -12.05
CA GLN A 219 -7.14 -12.19 -13.11
C GLN A 219 -8.00 -13.38 -13.57
N LEU A 220 -8.74 -14.03 -12.65
CA LEU A 220 -9.77 -15.00 -13.00
C LEU A 220 -10.90 -14.35 -13.82
N MET A 221 -11.42 -13.20 -13.38
CA MET A 221 -12.47 -12.47 -14.09
C MET A 221 -12.05 -12.07 -15.52
N ARG A 222 -10.77 -11.76 -15.72
CA ARG A 222 -10.19 -11.43 -17.04
C ARG A 222 -9.89 -12.64 -17.92
N GLY A 223 -10.10 -13.87 -17.43
CA GLY A 223 -9.71 -15.10 -18.11
C GLY A 223 -8.19 -15.32 -18.20
N GLN A 224 -7.39 -14.55 -17.46
CA GLN A 224 -5.94 -14.76 -17.38
C GLN A 224 -5.60 -15.96 -16.49
N PHE A 225 -6.40 -16.17 -15.44
CA PHE A 225 -6.35 -17.39 -14.64
C PHE A 225 -7.54 -18.29 -14.96
N THR A 226 -7.30 -19.59 -15.02
CA THR A 226 -8.36 -20.59 -14.92
C THR A 226 -8.82 -20.70 -13.46
N HIS A 227 -9.97 -21.34 -13.21
CA HIS A 227 -10.40 -21.63 -11.85
C HIS A 227 -9.36 -22.43 -11.06
N ALA A 228 -8.76 -23.46 -11.68
CA ALA A 228 -7.72 -24.26 -11.05
C ALA A 228 -6.47 -23.42 -10.71
N ARG A 229 -6.04 -22.52 -11.61
CA ARG A 229 -4.91 -21.62 -11.33
C ARG A 229 -5.23 -20.65 -10.20
N TYR A 230 -6.43 -20.08 -10.19
CA TYR A 230 -6.87 -19.21 -9.11
C TYR A 230 -6.88 -19.92 -7.75
N GLU A 231 -7.33 -21.18 -7.69
CA GLU A 231 -7.30 -21.99 -6.47
C GLU A 231 -5.85 -22.27 -6.02
N GLN A 232 -4.95 -22.59 -6.95
CA GLN A 232 -3.52 -22.74 -6.65
C GLN A 232 -2.90 -21.47 -6.07
N GLU A 233 -3.28 -20.29 -6.57
CA GLU A 233 -2.78 -19.02 -6.02
C GLU A 233 -3.30 -18.77 -4.60
N CYS A 234 -4.57 -19.06 -4.32
CA CYS A 234 -5.11 -19.00 -2.96
C CYS A 234 -4.42 -19.98 -2.00
N GLU A 235 -4.17 -21.21 -2.44
CA GLU A 235 -3.45 -22.23 -1.67
C GLU A 235 -2.00 -21.83 -1.42
N LEU A 236 -1.32 -21.27 -2.42
CA LEU A 236 0.05 -20.77 -2.28
C LEU A 236 0.14 -19.69 -1.20
N VAL A 237 -0.77 -18.71 -1.21
CA VAL A 237 -0.83 -17.67 -0.19
C VAL A 237 -1.08 -18.32 1.18
N ARG A 238 -2.13 -19.14 1.30
CA ARG A 238 -2.47 -19.81 2.57
C ARG A 238 -1.30 -20.61 3.14
N ASN A 239 -0.62 -21.40 2.31
CA ASN A 239 0.55 -22.20 2.67
C ASN A 239 1.78 -21.36 3.01
N THR A 240 1.88 -20.14 2.49
CA THR A 240 2.96 -19.22 2.83
C THR A 240 2.71 -18.62 4.20
N LEU A 241 1.50 -18.09 4.43
CA LEU A 241 1.14 -17.47 5.71
C LEU A 241 1.16 -18.48 6.86
N SER A 242 0.77 -19.74 6.62
CA SER A 242 0.74 -20.79 7.65
C SER A 242 2.12 -21.21 8.16
N LYS A 243 3.19 -20.79 7.49
CA LYS A 243 4.57 -21.02 7.95
C LYS A 243 5.04 -19.96 8.95
N SER A 244 4.35 -18.81 9.04
CA SER A 244 4.67 -17.79 10.04
C SER A 244 4.02 -18.13 11.38
N SER A 245 4.73 -17.82 12.46
CA SER A 245 4.24 -17.92 13.84
C SER A 245 3.68 -16.59 14.36
N GLU A 246 3.61 -15.55 13.53
CA GLU A 246 3.12 -14.23 13.92
C GLU A 246 1.61 -14.24 14.14
N SER A 247 1.15 -13.53 15.17
CA SER A 247 -0.26 -13.56 15.60
C SER A 247 -1.22 -13.09 14.52
N HIS A 248 -0.87 -12.04 13.79
CA HIS A 248 -1.73 -11.48 12.75
C HIS A 248 -1.98 -12.48 11.60
N TRP A 249 -1.01 -13.34 11.26
CA TRP A 249 -1.23 -14.41 10.28
C TRP A 249 -2.09 -15.55 10.80
N MET A 250 -1.95 -15.91 12.08
CA MET A 250 -2.84 -16.89 12.71
C MET A 250 -4.30 -16.40 12.71
N GLU A 251 -4.52 -15.14 13.07
CA GLU A 251 -5.83 -14.49 13.04
C GLU A 251 -6.37 -14.41 11.60
N TYR A 252 -5.54 -14.02 10.64
CA TYR A 252 -5.90 -13.95 9.22
C TYR A 252 -6.34 -15.30 8.67
N LEU A 253 -5.58 -16.36 8.94
CA LEU A 253 -5.92 -17.71 8.49
C LEU A 253 -7.18 -18.26 9.17
N ALA A 254 -7.40 -17.93 10.44
CA ALA A 254 -8.61 -18.31 11.17
C ALA A 254 -9.87 -17.61 10.60
N ALA A 255 -9.73 -16.37 10.14
CA ALA A 255 -10.80 -15.60 9.51
C ALA A 255 -11.05 -15.98 8.04
N TRP A 256 -10.13 -16.68 7.37
CA TRP A 256 -10.24 -17.02 5.94
C TRP A 256 -11.00 -18.35 5.73
N PRO A 257 -12.25 -18.33 5.25
CA PRO A 257 -13.06 -19.54 5.08
C PRO A 257 -12.37 -20.59 4.19
N THR A 258 -12.47 -21.87 4.57
CA THR A 258 -11.97 -23.01 3.79
C THR A 258 -12.99 -23.55 2.79
N VAL A 259 -14.25 -23.11 2.89
CA VAL A 259 -15.36 -23.54 2.02
C VAL A 259 -15.94 -22.31 1.31
N LYS A 260 -15.98 -22.35 -0.03
CA LYS A 260 -16.56 -21.28 -0.87
C LYS A 260 -18.09 -21.24 -0.71
N PRO A 261 -18.73 -20.06 -0.70
CA PRO A 261 -20.08 -19.89 -1.23
C PRO A 261 -20.13 -20.12 -2.74
#